data_AF-B0CTK6-F1
#
_entry.id   AF-B0CTK6-F1
#
_cell.length_a   1.000
_cell.length_b   1.000
_cell.length_c   1.000
_cell.angle_alpha   90.00
_cell.angle_beta   90.00
_cell.angle_gamma   90.00
#
_symmetry.space_group_name_H-M   'P 1'
#
loop_
_entity.id
_entity.type
_entity.pdbx_description
1 polymer ?
#
loop_
_entity_poly.entity_id
_entity_poly.type
_entity_poly.pdbx_seq_one_letter_code
_entity_poly.pdbx_strand_id
1 'polypeptide(L)'
;MAADNQLLIVTNLVNGIDIHSLPPGQPLRSFTHPIHLNVPLLVSSALQGSLIVVGGDNGSARVYDSCVGLLTVLPHGQVGTLVQIVTTYSSSDGCLIITGSSDSNGAAIKVWEPAKVKYLERYCNS
;
A
#
# COMPACT_ATOMS: atom_id res chain seq x y z
N MET A 1 -4.58 6.60 7.34
CA MET A 1 -4.37 8.06 7.40
C MET A 1 -2.87 8.29 7.46
N ALA A 2 -2.30 8.97 6.47
CA ALA A 2 -0.94 9.46 6.58
C ALA A 2 -0.87 10.47 7.74
N ALA A 3 0.23 10.50 8.47
CA ALA A 3 0.39 11.29 9.70
C ALA A 3 0.34 12.81 9.45
N ASP A 4 0.41 13.21 8.19
CA ASP A 4 0.23 14.54 7.66
C ASP A 4 -1.23 14.59 7.18
N ASN A 5 -2.05 15.38 7.88
CA ASN A 5 -3.51 15.48 7.78
C ASN A 5 -4.06 15.99 6.41
N GLN A 6 -3.38 15.67 5.30
CA GLN A 6 -3.57 16.24 3.98
C GLN A 6 -3.83 15.21 2.87
N LEU A 7 -3.59 13.91 3.09
CA LEU A 7 -3.81 12.88 2.07
C LEU A 7 -4.84 11.83 2.51
N LEU A 8 -5.82 11.60 1.64
CA LEU A 8 -6.76 10.49 1.71
C LEU A 8 -6.38 9.46 0.64
N ILE A 9 -6.09 8.23 1.05
CA ILE A 9 -5.78 7.12 0.15
C ILE A 9 -6.92 6.11 0.25
N VAL A 10 -7.53 5.77 -0.87
CA VAL A 10 -8.67 4.85 -0.94
C VAL A 10 -8.41 3.76 -1.97
N THR A 11 -8.76 2.52 -1.65
CA THR A 11 -8.89 1.46 -2.65
C THR A 11 -10.21 1.69 -3.39
N ASN A 12 -10.15 2.01 -4.68
CA ASN A 12 -11.31 2.48 -5.42
C ASN A 12 -12.22 1.35 -5.93
N LEU A 13 -11.85 0.07 -5.70
CA LEU A 13 -12.60 -1.14 -6.09
C LEU A 13 -12.96 -1.24 -7.58
N VAL A 14 -12.39 -0.37 -8.41
CA VAL A 14 -12.57 -0.38 -9.87
C VAL A 14 -11.30 -0.89 -10.52
N ASN A 15 -10.17 -0.24 -10.22
CA ASN A 15 -8.91 -0.53 -10.88
C ASN A 15 -7.67 -0.27 -10.03
N GLY A 16 -7.80 0.13 -8.76
CA GLY A 16 -6.67 0.19 -7.84
C GLY A 16 -6.86 1.15 -6.69
N ILE A 17 -5.97 2.14 -6.59
CA ILE A 17 -5.98 3.13 -5.51
C ILE A 17 -6.06 4.54 -6.03
N ASP A 18 -6.81 5.38 -5.34
CA ASP A 18 -6.89 6.81 -5.56
C ASP A 18 -6.32 7.56 -4.35
N ILE A 19 -5.63 8.66 -4.64
CA ILE A 19 -5.03 9.57 -3.68
C ILE A 19 -5.69 10.93 -3.87
N HIS A 20 -6.24 11.46 -2.79
CA HIS A 20 -6.89 12.75 -2.75
C HIS A 20 -6.22 13.66 -1.72
N SER A 21 -6.25 14.97 -1.96
CA SER A 21 -5.99 15.93 -0.89
C SER A 21 -7.18 16.00 0.09
N LEU A 22 -6.95 16.55 1.28
CA LEU A 22 -7.97 16.99 2.24
C LEU A 22 -7.95 18.55 2.31
N PRO A 23 -9.03 19.21 2.77
CA PRO A 23 -9.84 20.13 1.96
C PRO A 23 -9.21 21.36 1.24
N PRO A 24 -9.79 21.72 0.08
CA PRO A 24 -10.86 20.98 -0.62
C PRO A 24 -10.27 19.76 -1.33
N GLY A 25 -10.89 18.60 -1.13
CA GLY A 25 -10.31 17.31 -1.52
C GLY A 25 -10.32 17.10 -3.03
N GLN A 26 -9.15 17.26 -3.63
CA GLN A 26 -8.93 17.12 -5.07
C GLN A 26 -8.27 15.78 -5.35
N PRO A 27 -8.63 15.10 -6.45
CA PRO A 27 -7.89 13.94 -6.90
C PRO A 27 -6.47 14.38 -7.26
N LEU A 28 -5.48 13.77 -6.62
CA LEU A 28 -4.07 14.03 -6.88
C LEU A 28 -3.51 12.98 -7.84
N ARG A 29 -3.88 11.71 -7.63
CA ARG A 29 -3.31 10.60 -8.38
C ARG A 29 -4.13 9.33 -8.26
N SER A 30 -4.01 8.46 -9.26
CA SER A 30 -4.49 7.08 -9.19
C SER A 30 -3.38 6.12 -9.61
N PHE A 31 -3.31 4.96 -8.96
CA PHE A 31 -2.46 3.86 -9.39
C PHE A 31 -3.31 2.64 -9.68
N THR A 32 -3.17 2.13 -10.90
CA THR A 32 -3.94 0.99 -11.35
C THR A 32 -3.21 -0.33 -11.11
N HIS A 33 -3.96 -1.37 -10.79
CA HIS A 33 -3.49 -2.74 -10.75
C HIS A 33 -4.63 -3.72 -11.10
N PRO A 34 -4.30 -4.94 -11.58
CA PRO A 34 -5.32 -5.96 -11.82
C PRO A 34 -6.09 -6.30 -10.55
N ILE A 35 -7.42 -6.27 -10.66
CA ILE A 35 -8.36 -6.77 -9.66
C ILE A 35 -9.06 -7.99 -10.28
N HIS A 36 -8.78 -9.16 -9.74
CA HIS A 36 -9.35 -10.45 -10.11
C HIS A 36 -10.61 -10.77 -9.31
N LEU A 37 -10.68 -10.31 -8.06
CA LEU A 37 -11.82 -10.44 -7.17
C LEU A 37 -12.10 -9.11 -6.49
N ASN A 38 -13.30 -8.57 -6.72
CA ASN A 38 -13.69 -7.29 -6.15
C ASN A 38 -14.08 -7.44 -4.67
N VAL A 39 -13.08 -7.34 -3.79
CA VAL A 39 -13.24 -7.37 -2.33
C VAL A 39 -12.61 -6.13 -1.69
N PRO A 40 -13.16 -5.64 -0.57
CA PRO A 40 -12.52 -4.58 0.19
C PRO A 40 -11.17 -5.05 0.73
N LEU A 41 -10.11 -4.31 0.41
CA LEU A 41 -8.75 -4.55 0.85
C LEU A 41 -8.28 -3.39 1.71
N LEU A 42 -7.46 -3.65 2.72
CA LEU A 42 -6.86 -2.58 3.49
C LEU A 42 -5.76 -1.86 2.69
N VAL A 43 -5.62 -0.57 2.99
CA VAL A 43 -4.51 0.27 2.57
C VAL A 43 -3.88 0.92 3.80
N SER A 44 -2.56 0.97 3.82
CA SER A 44 -1.79 1.60 4.88
C SER A 44 -0.74 2.54 4.27
N SER A 45 -0.31 3.52 5.05
CA SER A 45 0.63 4.55 4.60
C SER A 45 1.70 4.78 5.65
N ALA A 46 2.93 4.99 5.20
CA ALA A 46 4.11 5.19 6.03
C ALA A 46 5.00 6.31 5.49
N LEU A 47 6.03 6.67 6.26
CA LEU A 47 7.04 7.65 5.86
C LEU A 47 6.40 8.95 5.36
N GLN A 48 5.51 9.54 6.16
CA GLN A 48 4.78 10.77 5.82
C GLN A 48 3.97 10.67 4.51
N GLY A 49 3.37 9.50 4.25
CA GLY A 49 2.55 9.27 3.05
C GLY A 49 3.35 9.06 1.76
N SER A 50 4.68 9.03 1.82
CA SER A 50 5.51 8.67 0.66
C SER A 50 5.35 7.19 0.29
N LEU A 51 5.19 6.30 1.29
CA LEU A 51 5.01 4.88 1.08
C LEU A 51 3.55 4.49 1.29
N ILE A 52 2.98 3.78 0.31
CA ILE A 52 1.61 3.28 0.34
C ILE A 52 1.63 1.77 0.14
N VAL A 53 0.97 1.04 1.02
CA VAL A 53 0.86 -0.43 0.96
C VAL A 53 -0.59 -0.81 0.82
N VAL A 54 -0.89 -1.65 -0.16
CA VAL A 54 -2.24 -2.13 -0.45
C VAL A 54 -2.24 -3.65 -0.36
N GLY A 55 -3.29 -4.21 0.24
CA GLY A 55 -3.59 -5.63 0.15
C GLY A 55 -3.80 -6.07 -1.31
N GLY A 56 -4.06 -7.36 -1.51
CA GLY A 56 -4.31 -7.88 -2.85
C GLY A 56 -5.10 -9.17 -2.82
N ASP A 57 -5.62 -9.52 -3.98
CA ASP A 57 -6.49 -10.66 -4.24
C ASP A 57 -5.79 -11.78 -5.02
N ASN A 58 -4.54 -11.58 -5.39
CA ASN A 58 -3.74 -12.50 -6.20
C ASN A 58 -2.58 -13.13 -5.41
N GLY A 59 -2.69 -13.20 -4.08
CA GLY A 59 -1.67 -13.75 -3.20
C GLY A 59 -0.55 -12.77 -2.82
N SER A 60 -0.63 -11.50 -3.24
CA SER A 60 0.42 -10.52 -2.99
C SER A 60 -0.11 -9.18 -2.52
N ALA A 61 0.65 -8.50 -1.65
CA ALA A 61 0.46 -7.07 -1.39
C ALA A 61 1.26 -6.23 -2.39
N ARG A 62 0.86 -4.98 -2.60
CA ARG A 62 1.55 -4.03 -3.49
C ARG A 62 2.06 -2.83 -2.71
N VAL A 63 3.26 -2.40 -3.04
CA VAL A 63 3.92 -1.25 -2.40
C VAL A 63 4.16 -0.19 -3.46
N TYR A 64 3.63 1.00 -3.20
CA TYR A 64 3.74 2.17 -4.05
C TYR A 64 4.52 3.25 -3.32
N ASP A 65 5.26 4.01 -4.11
CA ASP A 65 5.65 5.36 -3.76
C ASP A 65 4.58 6.31 -4.29
N SER A 66 4.13 7.26 -3.48
CA SER A 66 3.07 8.20 -3.85
C SER A 66 3.45 9.12 -5.02
N CYS A 67 4.74 9.28 -5.29
CA CYS A 67 5.32 10.10 -6.35
C CYS A 67 5.75 9.31 -7.60
N VAL A 68 6.36 8.14 -7.47
CA VAL A 68 6.88 7.37 -8.62
C VAL A 68 6.02 6.16 -9.01
N GLY A 69 5.09 5.74 -8.16
CA GLY A 69 4.20 4.61 -8.44
C GLY A 69 4.71 3.29 -7.88
N LEU A 70 4.44 2.18 -8.57
CA LEU A 70 4.70 0.83 -8.04
C LEU A 70 6.21 0.63 -7.79
N LEU A 71 6.57 0.42 -6.53
CA LEU A 71 7.95 0.08 -6.14
C LEU A 71 8.19 -1.42 -6.21
N THR A 72 7.28 -2.20 -5.62
CA THR A 72 7.44 -3.65 -5.52
C THR A 72 6.12 -4.36 -5.19
N VAL A 73 6.14 -5.68 -5.32
CA VAL A 73 5.07 -6.61 -4.95
C VAL A 73 5.62 -7.56 -3.89
N LEU A 74 4.82 -7.81 -2.84
CA LEU A 74 5.20 -8.64 -1.69
C LEU A 74 4.45 -9.97 -1.75
N PRO A 75 5.10 -11.10 -2.14
CA PRO A 75 4.45 -12.40 -2.27
C PRO A 75 4.06 -13.00 -0.92
N HIS A 76 2.78 -13.09 -0.62
CA HIS A 76 2.29 -13.56 0.67
C HIS A 76 1.84 -15.02 0.61
N GLY A 77 0.85 -15.30 -0.22
CA GLY A 77 0.23 -16.61 -0.36
C GLY A 77 0.40 -17.19 -1.76
N GLN A 78 -0.37 -18.24 -2.04
CA GLN A 78 -0.51 -18.79 -3.38
C GLN A 78 -1.34 -17.84 -4.26
N VAL A 79 -1.31 -18.07 -5.57
CA VAL A 79 -2.16 -17.32 -6.51
C VAL A 79 -3.62 -17.45 -6.10
N GLY A 80 -4.30 -16.31 -5.93
CA GLY A 80 -5.71 -16.23 -5.52
C GLY A 80 -5.94 -16.13 -4.01
N THR A 81 -4.90 -16.21 -3.17
CA THR A 81 -5.02 -15.95 -1.73
C THR A 81 -5.31 -14.47 -1.48
N LEU A 82 -6.26 -14.16 -0.59
CA LEU A 82 -6.54 -12.78 -0.18
C LEU A 82 -5.54 -12.31 0.87
N VAL A 83 -4.85 -11.21 0.57
CA VAL A 83 -4.04 -10.44 1.51
C VAL A 83 -4.88 -9.24 1.98
N GLN A 84 -5.71 -9.49 2.98
CA GLN A 84 -6.74 -8.54 3.42
C GLN A 84 -6.20 -7.49 4.37
N ILE A 85 -5.24 -7.87 5.22
CA ILE A 85 -4.69 -7.00 6.26
C ILE A 85 -3.34 -6.45 5.81
N VAL A 86 -3.19 -5.13 5.86
CA VAL A 86 -1.90 -4.46 5.74
C VAL A 86 -1.79 -3.39 6.82
N THR A 87 -0.63 -3.32 7.47
CA THR A 87 -0.30 -2.24 8.39
C THR A 87 1.18 -1.92 8.28
N THR A 88 1.55 -0.70 8.63
CA THR A 88 2.92 -0.22 8.52
C THR A 88 3.34 0.49 9.80
N TYR A 89 4.62 0.38 10.14
CA TYR A 89 5.23 1.08 11.26
C TYR A 89 6.48 1.82 10.79
N SER A 90 6.48 3.15 10.92
CA SER A 90 7.61 4.00 10.56
C SER A 90 8.50 4.29 11.76
N SER A 91 9.80 4.25 11.55
CA SER A 91 10.85 4.63 12.50
C SER A 91 11.92 5.46 11.78
N SER A 92 12.90 6.01 12.51
CA SER A 92 14.03 6.71 11.90
C SER A 92 14.87 5.85 10.96
N ASP A 93 14.86 4.53 11.17
CA ASP A 93 15.73 3.59 10.46
C ASP A 93 15.05 2.94 9.25
N GLY A 94 13.77 3.24 9.03
CA GLY A 94 12.97 2.70 7.94
C GLY A 94 11.52 2.42 8.34
N CYS A 95 10.85 1.61 7.52
CA CYS A 95 9.43 1.28 7.70
C CYS A 95 9.23 -0.24 7.72
N LEU A 96 8.61 -0.80 8.75
CA LEU A 96 8.14 -2.19 8.71
C LEU A 96 6.79 -2.26 8.01
N ILE A 97 6.59 -3.29 7.19
CA ILE A 97 5.31 -3.62 6.59
C ILE A 97 4.86 -4.96 7.15
N ILE A 98 3.62 -5.05 7.65
CA ILE A 98 3.01 -6.29 8.09
C ILE A 98 1.81 -6.59 7.21
N THR A 99 1.75 -7.81 6.70
CA THR A 99 0.66 -8.28 5.84
C THR A 99 0.03 -9.54 6.42
N GLY A 100 -1.30 -9.60 6.43
CA GLY A 100 -2.07 -10.76 6.87
C GLY A 100 -2.92 -11.31 5.73
N SER A 101 -2.85 -12.63 5.53
CA SER A 101 -3.68 -13.35 4.57
C SER A 101 -4.50 -14.42 5.29
N SER A 102 -5.69 -14.67 4.78
CA SER A 102 -6.51 -15.80 5.20
C SER A 102 -7.36 -16.30 4.04
N ASP A 103 -7.42 -17.61 3.89
CA ASP A 103 -8.31 -18.31 2.97
C ASP A 103 -8.78 -19.63 3.59
N SER A 104 -9.48 -20.47 2.80
CA SER A 104 -9.93 -21.79 3.25
C SER A 104 -8.78 -22.75 3.60
N ASN A 105 -7.57 -22.49 3.11
CA ASN A 105 -6.40 -23.34 3.27
C ASN A 105 -5.52 -22.91 4.45
N GLY A 106 -5.80 -21.75 5.06
CA GLY A 106 -5.16 -21.31 6.29
C GLY A 106 -5.04 -19.79 6.41
N ALA A 107 -4.30 -19.36 7.43
CA ALA A 107 -3.98 -17.96 7.65
C ALA A 107 -2.48 -17.79 7.91
N ALA A 108 -1.93 -16.67 7.46
CA ALA A 108 -0.52 -16.35 7.64
C ALA A 108 -0.31 -14.85 7.85
N ILE A 109 0.69 -14.52 8.68
CA ILE A 109 1.19 -13.16 8.85
C ILE A 109 2.64 -13.15 8.35
N LYS A 110 2.97 -12.15 7.53
CA LYS A 110 4.35 -11.88 7.11
C LYS A 110 4.75 -10.48 7.52
N VAL A 111 6.00 -10.36 7.94
CA VAL A 111 6.66 -9.10 8.26
C VAL A 111 7.74 -8.85 7.22
N TRP A 112 7.74 -7.65 6.66
CA TRP A 112 8.65 -7.24 5.61
C TRP A 112 9.45 -6.04 6.10
N GLU A 113 10.76 -6.22 6.09
CA GLU A 113 11.70 -5.12 6.20
C GLU A 113 12.07 -4.69 4.77
N PRO A 114 11.88 -3.41 4.41
CA PRO A 114 12.40 -2.89 3.17
C PRO A 114 13.92 -3.02 3.22
N ALA A 115 14.53 -3.41 2.10
CA ALA A 115 15.98 -3.27 1.96
C ALA A 115 16.35 -1.83 2.32
N LYS A 116 17.45 -1.62 3.06
CA LYS A 116 17.94 -0.27 3.36
C LYS A 116 18.25 0.46 2.05
N VAL A 117 17.28 1.18 1.51
CA VAL A 117 17.48 2.06 0.37
C VAL A 117 17.88 3.41 0.97
N LYS A 118 19.05 3.93 0.57
CA LYS A 118 19.39 5.33 0.83
C LYS A 118 18.36 6.18 0.10
N TYR A 119 17.37 6.69 0.82
CA TYR A 119 16.45 7.68 0.30
C TYR A 119 17.26 8.92 -0.10
N LEU A 120 17.37 9.17 -1.39
CA LEU A 120 17.76 10.48 -1.89
C LEU A 120 16.51 11.35 -1.79
N GLU A 121 16.59 12.48 -1.08
CA GLU A 121 15.51 13.46 -1.05
C GLU A 121 15.13 13.82 -2.49
N ARG A 122 13.92 13.44 -2.89
CA ARG A 122 13.36 13.78 -4.20
C ARG A 122 11.94 14.23 -3.99
N TYR A 123 11.75 15.53 -4.16
CA TYR A 123 10.45 16.16 -4.11
C TYR A 123 9.67 15.83 -5.38
N CYS A 124 8.40 15.45 -5.22
CA CYS A 124 7.42 15.64 -6.28
C CYS A 124 7.35 17.14 -6.57
N ASN A 125 7.76 17.57 -7.76
CA ASN A 125 7.43 18.92 -8.21
C ASN A 125 5.92 18.96 -8.46
N SER A 126 5.25 19.84 -7.71
CA SER A 126 3.85 20.25 -7.89
C SER A 126 3.63 20.96 -9.22
#